data_AF-S3ZAI9-F1
#
_entry.id   AF-S3ZAI9-F1
#
_cell.length_a   1.000
_cell.length_b   1.000
_cell.length_c   1.000
_cell.angle_alpha   90.00
_cell.angle_beta   90.00
_cell.angle_gamma   90.00
#
_symmetry.space_group_name_H-M   'P 1'
#
loop_
_entity.id
_entity.type
_entity.pdbx_description
1 polymer ?
#
loop_
_entity_poly.entity_id
_entity_poly.type
_entity_poly.pdbx_seq_one_letter_code
_entity_poly.pdbx_strand_id
1 'polypeptide(L)'
;MRRRLYRDLSDIRTEFQRALTEPPPTGARAAAWWPLVVAVERIVDATTAARVRVRHGAPDPGAGEVAEVSRQLRELAEGLREVEVLVPVPAAFTGPEDSVLAPLRQEVEAARAVASPRG
;
A
#
# COMPACT_ATOMS: atom_id res chain seq x y z
N MET A 1 -13.66 -11.58 -4.91
CA MET A 1 -12.48 -10.71 -5.00
C MET A 1 -12.06 -10.17 -3.63
N ARG A 2 -12.84 -9.30 -2.94
CA ARG A 2 -12.46 -8.71 -1.63
C ARG A 2 -12.03 -9.72 -0.56
N ARG A 3 -12.82 -10.78 -0.33
CA ARG A 3 -12.50 -11.84 0.64
C ARG A 3 -11.25 -12.67 0.31
N ARG A 4 -10.76 -12.62 -0.93
CA ARG A 4 -9.53 -13.29 -1.33
C ARG A 4 -8.34 -12.41 -0.96
N LEU A 5 -8.37 -11.14 -1.38
CA LEU A 5 -7.35 -10.14 -1.04
C LEU A 5 -7.06 -10.05 0.47
N TYR A 6 -8.09 -9.96 1.32
CA TYR A 6 -7.88 -9.93 2.77
C TYR A 6 -7.31 -11.22 3.34
N ARG A 7 -7.61 -12.38 2.74
CA ARG A 7 -6.99 -13.65 3.16
C ARG A 7 -5.53 -13.69 2.75
N ASP A 8 -5.23 -13.36 1.49
CA ASP A 8 -3.86 -13.29 1.00
C ASP A 8 -3.00 -12.33 1.86
N LEU A 9 -3.55 -11.18 2.27
CA LEU A 9 -2.87 -10.27 3.21
C LEU A 9 -2.72 -10.84 4.63
N SER A 10 -3.74 -11.53 5.14
CA SER A 10 -3.66 -12.14 6.48
C SER A 10 -2.62 -13.26 6.53
N ASP A 11 -2.49 -14.03 5.44
CA ASP A 11 -1.49 -15.08 5.29
C ASP A 11 -0.08 -14.45 5.27
N ILE A 12 0.13 -13.40 4.44
CA ILE A 12 1.39 -12.64 4.40
C ILE A 12 1.74 -12.09 5.78
N ARG A 13 0.79 -11.46 6.48
CA ARG A 13 1.02 -10.90 7.81
C ARG A 13 1.49 -11.98 8.79
N THR A 14 0.84 -13.14 8.77
CA THR A 14 1.17 -14.26 9.66
C THR A 14 2.59 -14.78 9.40
N GLU A 15 2.97 -14.93 8.13
CA GLU A 15 4.32 -15.35 7.75
C GLU A 15 5.38 -14.32 8.17
N PHE A 16 5.11 -13.02 8.00
CA PHE A 16 6.02 -11.97 8.46
C PHE A 16 6.13 -11.92 10.00
N GLN A 17 5.02 -12.07 10.72
CA GLN A 17 5.03 -12.14 12.18
C GLN A 17 5.87 -13.30 12.69
N ARG A 18 5.80 -14.46 12.03
CA ARG A 18 6.67 -15.60 12.32
C ARG A 18 8.13 -15.27 12.02
N ALA A 19 8.42 -14.74 10.82
CA ALA A 19 9.77 -14.43 10.39
C ALA A 19 10.46 -13.38 11.29
N LEU A 20 9.71 -12.44 11.88
CA LEU A 20 10.22 -11.47 12.86
C LEU A 20 10.80 -12.13 14.13
N THR A 21 10.39 -13.37 14.44
CA THR A 21 10.91 -14.12 15.60
C THR A 21 12.15 -14.95 15.28
N GLU A 22 12.52 -15.07 14.00
CA GLU A 22 13.68 -15.84 13.57
C GLU A 22 14.99 -15.06 13.78
N PRO A 23 16.11 -15.75 14.07
CA PRO A 23 17.42 -15.10 14.22
C PRO A 23 17.90 -14.45 12.91
N PRO A 24 18.90 -13.53 12.97
CA PRO A 24 19.47 -12.90 11.78
C PRO A 24 20.01 -13.93 10.77
N PRO A 25 19.88 -13.67 9.46
CA PRO A 25 19.40 -12.42 8.85
C PRO A 25 17.87 -12.35 8.67
N THR A 26 17.13 -13.41 8.94
CA THR A 26 15.70 -13.53 8.57
C THR A 26 14.83 -12.51 9.31
N GLY A 27 14.95 -12.41 10.65
CA GLY A 27 14.18 -11.42 11.42
C GLY A 27 14.51 -9.97 11.04
N ALA A 28 15.78 -9.68 10.73
CA ALA A 28 16.21 -8.34 10.30
C ALA A 28 15.61 -7.95 8.94
N ARG A 29 15.57 -8.88 7.98
CA ARG A 29 14.89 -8.64 6.69
C ARG A 29 13.38 -8.50 6.88
N ALA A 30 12.76 -9.34 7.69
CA ALA A 30 11.32 -9.23 7.98
C ALA A 30 10.97 -7.86 8.58
N ALA A 31 11.80 -7.36 9.50
CA ALA A 31 11.63 -6.03 10.10
C ALA A 31 11.75 -4.89 9.08
N ALA A 32 12.68 -4.98 8.12
CA ALA A 32 12.83 -3.97 7.08
C ALA A 32 11.60 -3.88 6.16
N TRP A 33 10.92 -5.00 5.92
CA TRP A 33 9.75 -5.09 5.04
C TRP A 33 8.41 -4.89 5.76
N TRP A 34 8.39 -4.96 7.09
CA TRP A 34 7.18 -4.80 7.89
C TRP A 34 6.41 -3.49 7.64
N PRO A 35 7.06 -2.30 7.53
CA PRO A 35 6.35 -1.06 7.24
C PRO A 35 5.56 -1.09 5.92
N LEU A 36 6.08 -1.78 4.90
CA LEU A 36 5.40 -1.93 3.62
C LEU A 36 4.17 -2.82 3.73
N VAL A 37 4.25 -3.93 4.48
CA VAL A 37 3.08 -4.80 4.73
C VAL A 37 1.96 -3.99 5.37
N VAL A 38 2.27 -3.21 6.41
CA VAL A 38 1.31 -2.33 7.08
C VAL A 38 0.71 -1.29 6.12
N ALA A 39 1.53 -0.67 5.26
CA ALA A 39 1.04 0.30 4.29
C ALA A 39 0.08 -0.32 3.25
N VAL A 40 0.37 -1.54 2.78
CA VAL A 40 -0.53 -2.26 1.86
C VAL A 40 -1.87 -2.60 2.52
N GLU A 41 -1.87 -3.01 3.80
CA GLU A 41 -3.10 -3.23 4.56
C GLU A 41 -3.94 -1.95 4.61
N ARG A 42 -3.31 -0.82 4.93
CA ARG A 42 -4.00 0.48 5.00
C ARG A 42 -4.52 0.97 3.64
N ILE A 43 -3.82 0.70 2.54
CA ILE A 43 -4.30 0.97 1.17
C ILE A 43 -5.62 0.22 0.90
N VAL A 44 -5.71 -1.05 1.30
CA VAL A 44 -6.92 -1.88 1.11
C VAL A 44 -8.07 -1.38 1.99
N ASP A 45 -7.78 -1.00 3.23
CA ASP A 45 -8.75 -0.42 4.15
C ASP A 45 -9.28 0.92 3.62
N ALA A 46 -8.39 1.82 3.17
CA ALA A 46 -8.75 3.12 2.62
C ALA A 46 -9.60 3.00 1.35
N THR A 47 -9.28 2.04 0.46
CA THR A 47 -10.10 1.74 -0.72
C THR A 47 -11.49 1.24 -0.32
N THR A 48 -11.57 0.41 0.71
CA THR A 48 -12.84 -0.10 1.24
C THR A 48 -13.66 1.03 1.84
N ALA A 49 -13.04 1.92 2.61
CA ALA A 49 -13.67 3.09 3.21
C ALA A 49 -14.20 4.07 2.15
N ALA A 50 -13.42 4.35 1.10
CA ALA A 50 -13.85 5.18 -0.02
C ALA A 50 -15.12 4.62 -0.68
N ARG A 51 -15.14 3.31 -0.95
CA ARG A 51 -16.33 2.64 -1.52
C ARG A 51 -17.55 2.72 -0.59
N VAL A 52 -17.35 2.60 0.72
CA VAL A 52 -18.44 2.74 1.71
C VAL A 52 -18.97 4.16 1.74
N ARG A 53 -18.11 5.19 1.71
CA ARG A 53 -18.51 6.60 1.65
C ARG A 53 -19.34 6.91 0.40
N VAL A 54 -18.88 6.46 -0.78
CA VAL A 54 -19.64 6.59 -2.03
C VAL A 54 -21.01 5.92 -1.92
N ARG A 55 -21.07 4.69 -1.39
CA ARG A 55 -22.35 3.98 -1.14
C ARG A 55 -23.29 4.73 -0.19
N HIS A 56 -22.74 5.60 0.67
CA HIS A 56 -23.49 6.44 1.60
C HIS A 56 -23.71 7.87 1.12
N GLY A 57 -23.49 8.14 -0.17
CA GLY A 57 -23.85 9.41 -0.82
C GLY A 57 -22.72 10.42 -0.98
N ALA A 58 -21.47 10.06 -0.67
CA ALA A 58 -20.34 10.88 -1.07
C ALA A 58 -20.19 10.90 -2.60
N PRO A 59 -19.71 12.00 -3.21
CA PRO A 59 -19.45 12.07 -4.64
C PRO A 59 -18.46 10.99 -5.09
N ASP A 60 -18.64 10.50 -6.32
CA ASP A 60 -17.66 9.63 -6.96
C ASP A 60 -16.34 10.38 -7.18
N PRO A 61 -15.18 9.70 -7.01
CA PRO A 61 -13.90 10.31 -7.32
C PRO A 61 -13.75 10.56 -8.82
N GLY A 62 -12.99 11.60 -9.17
CA GLY A 62 -12.74 11.93 -10.57
C GLY A 62 -11.97 10.82 -11.29
N ALA A 63 -12.29 10.57 -12.56
CA ALA A 63 -11.63 9.52 -13.35
C ALA A 63 -10.10 9.70 -13.44
N GLY A 64 -9.61 10.94 -13.53
CA GLY A 64 -8.18 11.24 -13.54
C GLY A 64 -7.49 10.90 -12.22
N GLU A 65 -8.17 11.09 -11.10
CA GLU A 65 -7.67 10.74 -9.76
C GLU A 65 -7.55 9.22 -9.60
N VAL A 66 -8.58 8.49 -10.02
CA VAL A 66 -8.57 7.02 -10.03
C VAL A 66 -7.42 6.49 -10.91
N ALA A 67 -7.22 7.09 -12.08
CA ALA A 67 -6.15 6.71 -13.00
C ALA A 67 -4.76 6.93 -12.38
N GLU A 68 -4.56 8.07 -11.71
CA GLU A 68 -3.29 8.41 -11.07
C GLU A 68 -2.96 7.45 -9.91
N VAL A 69 -3.91 7.20 -9.01
CA VAL A 69 -3.72 6.23 -7.92
C VAL A 69 -3.44 4.83 -8.46
N SER A 70 -4.16 4.41 -9.51
CA SER A 70 -3.95 3.09 -10.13
C SER A 70 -2.56 2.98 -10.78
N ARG A 71 -2.07 4.04 -11.43
CA ARG A 71 -0.72 4.10 -12.00
C ARG A 71 0.32 3.98 -10.90
N GLN A 72 0.18 4.75 -9.83
CA GLN A 72 1.12 4.76 -8.71
C GLN A 72 1.19 3.40 -8.00
N LEU A 73 0.05 2.70 -7.83
CA LEU A 73 0.02 1.33 -7.28
C LEU A 73 0.69 0.30 -8.20
N ARG A 74 0.51 0.41 -9.53
CA ARG A 74 1.14 -0.50 -10.49
C ARG A 74 2.66 -0.35 -10.49
N GLU A 75 3.15 0.88 -10.56
CA GLU A 75 4.58 1.19 -10.51
C GLU A 75 5.22 0.76 -9.18
N LEU A 76 4.53 0.93 -8.05
CA LEU A 76 4.99 0.40 -6.77
C LEU A 76 5.12 -1.13 -6.83
N ALA A 77 4.09 -1.82 -7.33
CA ALA A 77 4.10 -3.27 -7.45
C ALA A 77 5.17 -3.78 -8.43
N GLU A 78 5.44 -3.05 -9.51
CA GLU A 78 6.54 -3.34 -10.45
C GLU A 78 7.90 -3.14 -9.79
N GLY A 79 8.12 -2.00 -9.14
CA GLY A 79 9.37 -1.74 -8.42
C GLY A 79 9.67 -2.81 -7.37
N LEU A 80 8.67 -3.25 -6.61
CA LEU A 80 8.83 -4.28 -5.58
C LEU A 80 9.25 -5.66 -6.11
N ARG A 81 8.99 -5.98 -7.39
CA ARG A 81 9.42 -7.27 -7.97
C ARG A 81 10.92 -7.31 -8.26
N GLU A 82 11.55 -6.15 -8.42
CA GLU A 82 12.96 -5.99 -8.79
C GLU A 82 13.86 -5.68 -7.57
N VAL A 83 13.31 -5.65 -6.35
CA VAL A 83 14.00 -5.13 -5.15
C VAL A 83 14.36 -6.23 -4.16
N GLU A 84 15.64 -6.28 -3.75
CA GLU A 84 16.08 -7.02 -2.56
C GLU A 84 16.11 -6.17 -1.26
N VAL A 85 16.25 -4.84 -1.38
CA VAL A 85 16.38 -3.90 -0.25
C VAL A 85 15.51 -2.66 -0.42
N LEU A 86 14.68 -2.39 0.59
CA LEU A 86 13.77 -1.24 0.62
C LEU A 86 14.49 0.05 1.03
N VAL A 87 14.30 1.13 0.26
CA VAL A 87 14.75 2.50 0.62
C VAL A 87 13.65 3.53 0.33
N PRO A 88 13.64 4.70 1.01
CA PRO A 88 12.60 5.71 0.85
C PRO A 88 12.62 6.43 -0.50
N VAL A 89 11.46 6.57 -1.15
CA VAL A 89 11.27 7.45 -2.30
C VAL A 89 10.03 8.33 -2.11
N PRO A 90 10.14 9.66 -2.25
CA PRO A 90 8.97 10.55 -2.18
C PRO A 90 7.99 10.27 -3.33
N ALA A 91 6.70 10.24 -3.00
CA ALA A 91 5.60 10.28 -3.96
C ALA A 91 4.78 11.54 -3.69
N ALA A 92 4.27 12.18 -4.74
CA ALA A 92 3.40 13.34 -4.61
C ALA A 92 2.16 13.14 -5.49
N PHE A 93 0.98 13.29 -4.90
CA PHE A 93 -0.29 13.28 -5.61
C PHE A 93 -0.83 14.69 -5.87
N THR A 94 -1.58 14.85 -6.96
CA THR A 94 -2.19 16.14 -7.37
C THR A 94 -3.70 16.21 -7.13
N GLY A 95 -4.30 15.19 -6.49
CA GLY A 95 -5.74 15.09 -6.28
C GLY A 95 -6.27 16.01 -5.17
N PRO A 96 -7.58 16.36 -5.19
CA PRO A 96 -8.16 17.27 -4.20
C PRO A 96 -8.24 16.63 -2.80
N GLU A 97 -8.02 17.42 -1.75
CA GLU A 97 -7.94 16.96 -0.35
C GLU A 97 -9.28 16.47 0.22
N ASP A 98 -10.40 16.98 -0.30
CA ASP A 98 -11.75 16.60 0.09
C ASP A 98 -12.30 15.37 -0.66
N SER A 99 -11.52 14.80 -1.58
CA SER A 99 -11.90 13.57 -2.29
C SER A 99 -12.02 12.37 -1.35
N VAL A 100 -12.96 11.48 -1.66
CA VAL A 100 -13.09 10.17 -1.00
C VAL A 100 -11.82 9.31 -1.09
N LEU A 101 -10.92 9.59 -2.04
CA LEU A 101 -9.63 8.91 -2.21
C LEU A 101 -8.47 9.63 -1.52
N ALA A 102 -8.66 10.79 -0.88
CA ALA A 102 -7.56 11.47 -0.18
C ALA A 102 -6.83 10.57 0.84
N PRO A 103 -7.52 9.78 1.68
CA PRO A 103 -6.85 8.83 2.57
C PRO A 103 -6.10 7.72 1.81
N LEU A 104 -6.60 7.29 0.65
CA LEU A 104 -5.92 6.29 -0.16
C LEU A 104 -4.61 6.85 -0.73
N ARG A 105 -4.60 8.11 -1.18
CA ARG A 105 -3.38 8.77 -1.66
C ARG A 105 -2.33 8.85 -0.56
N GLN A 106 -2.73 9.26 0.64
CA GLN A 106 -1.82 9.30 1.80
C GLN A 106 -1.16 7.94 2.09
N GLU A 107 -1.91 6.85 2.03
CA GLU A 107 -1.35 5.51 2.28
C GLU A 107 -0.44 5.04 1.14
N VAL A 108 -0.72 5.44 -0.12
CA VAL A 108 0.19 5.17 -1.24
C VAL A 108 1.47 6.00 -1.15
N GLU A 109 1.41 7.25 -0.69
CA GLU A 109 2.59 8.06 -0.40
C GLU A 109 3.45 7.39 0.68
N ALA A 110 2.82 6.96 1.78
CA ALA A 110 3.50 6.26 2.86
C ALA A 110 4.16 4.94 2.38
N ALA A 111 3.46 4.16 1.55
CA ALA A 111 4.01 2.93 0.97
C ALA A 111 5.24 3.20 0.10
N ARG A 112 5.21 4.25 -0.74
CA ARG A 112 6.35 4.61 -1.60
C ARG A 112 7.54 5.16 -0.82
N ALA A 113 7.28 5.89 0.27
CA ALA A 113 8.31 6.37 1.18
C ALA A 113 9.05 5.23 1.90
N VAL A 114 8.61 3.97 1.79
CA VAL A 114 9.28 2.80 2.37
C VAL A 114 9.64 1.74 1.35
N ALA A 115 9.37 1.94 0.06
CA ALA A 115 9.53 0.92 -0.96
C ALA A 115 9.98 1.48 -2.31
N SER A 116 11.29 1.46 -2.59
CA SER A 116 11.84 1.54 -3.94
C SER A 116 13.32 1.11 -4.00
N PRO A 117 13.85 0.72 -5.19
CA PRO A 117 15.18 0.13 -5.39
C PRO A 117 16.33 1.15 -5.44
N ARG A 118 17.56 0.68 -5.20
CA ARG A 118 18.72 1.15 -5.99
C ARG A 118 18.81 0.24 -7.23
N GLY A 119 18.91 0.86 -8.41
CA GLY A 119 19.27 0.16 -9.64
C GLY A 119 20.68 -0.38 -9.62
#